data_AF-A0A1V3PLH6-F1
#
_entry.id   AF-A0A1V3PLH6-F1
#
_cell.length_a   1.000
_cell.length_b   1.000
_cell.length_c   1.000
_cell.angle_alpha   90.00
_cell.angle_beta   90.00
_cell.angle_gamma   90.00
#
_symmetry.space_group_name_H-M   'P 1'
#
loop_
_entity.id
_entity.type
_entity.pdbx_description
1 polymer ?
#
loop_
_entity_poly.entity_id
_entity_poly.type
_entity_poly.pdbx_seq_one_letter_code
_entity_poly.pdbx_strand_id
1 'polypeptide(L)'
;MGMFRLAWLRELIGEPANGRTMQPPELAGMRFAPGPVLIAYASQTGVAEDLAAAAREQLRGAGVTSRVADFEALDRAMLETASQALFLASTTYDGDPPEMANTFSRMTMAQPASLAHLRYGLLALGDHGYADFRAFGRALDAWLAASGAQAWFPRIEVDDEDAAALERWHAQVAALAATVAMQGDNSFPTERPA
;
A
#
# COMPACT_ATOMS: atom_id res chain seq x y z
N MET A 1 -11.98 -2.36 23.96
CA MET A 1 -11.68 -3.76 24.33
C MET A 1 -11.68 -4.59 23.05
N GLY A 2 -10.50 -4.76 22.46
CA GLY A 2 -10.30 -5.23 21.08
C GLY A 2 -10.22 -6.74 20.96
N MET A 3 -11.35 -7.39 20.67
CA MET A 3 -11.44 -8.85 20.45
C MET A 3 -12.15 -9.22 19.13
N PHE A 4 -12.32 -8.27 18.19
CA PHE A 4 -12.83 -8.54 16.83
C PHE A 4 -11.75 -8.40 15.74
N ARG A 5 -10.53 -8.05 16.13
CA ARG A 5 -9.45 -7.50 15.29
C ARG A 5 -8.89 -8.44 14.20
N LEU A 6 -9.21 -9.74 14.21
CA LEU A 6 -8.47 -10.74 13.42
C LEU A 6 -9.33 -11.85 12.79
N ALA A 7 -10.63 -11.91 13.05
CA ALA A 7 -11.49 -12.99 12.53
C ALA A 7 -11.78 -12.80 11.03
N TRP A 8 -12.19 -11.60 10.63
CA TRP A 8 -12.50 -11.27 9.23
C TRP A 8 -11.28 -11.32 8.30
N LEU A 9 -10.08 -10.95 8.78
CA LEU A 9 -8.85 -10.94 7.98
C LEU A 9 -8.42 -12.37 7.59
N ARG A 10 -8.63 -13.36 8.46
CA ARG A 10 -8.32 -14.77 8.16
C ARG A 10 -9.33 -15.41 7.19
N GLU A 11 -10.57 -14.95 7.23
CA GLU A 11 -11.66 -15.49 6.40
C GLU A 11 -11.54 -15.00 4.94
N LEU A 12 -11.08 -13.77 4.72
CA LEU A 12 -10.79 -13.21 3.39
C LEU A 12 -9.55 -13.82 2.70
N ILE A 13 -8.57 -14.29 3.46
CA ILE A 13 -7.36 -14.94 2.93
C ILE A 13 -7.62 -16.43 2.58
N GLY A 14 -8.76 -17.00 3.02
CA GLY A 14 -9.04 -18.45 3.00
C GLY A 14 -10.03 -18.97 1.97
N GLU A 15 -10.89 -18.15 1.35
CA GLU A 15 -11.97 -18.63 0.47
C GLU A 15 -11.85 -18.10 -0.97
N PRO A 16 -11.88 -18.97 -2.02
CA PRO A 16 -12.05 -18.51 -3.38
C PRO A 16 -13.48 -17.98 -3.56
N ALA A 17 -13.62 -16.66 -3.75
CA ALA A 17 -14.91 -16.02 -4.00
C ALA A 17 -15.64 -16.69 -5.19
N ASN A 18 -16.70 -17.45 -4.90
CA ASN A 18 -17.48 -18.17 -5.87
C ASN A 18 -18.39 -17.19 -6.65
N GLY A 19 -18.17 -17.07 -7.96
CA GLY A 19 -19.18 -16.64 -8.93
C GLY A 19 -19.53 -15.14 -9.05
N ARG A 20 -18.84 -14.21 -8.39
CA ARG A 20 -18.98 -12.77 -8.69
C ARG A 20 -18.05 -12.39 -9.84
N THR A 21 -18.53 -11.59 -10.78
CA THR A 21 -17.73 -11.03 -11.87
C THR A 21 -16.57 -10.24 -11.28
N MET A 22 -15.43 -10.90 -11.08
CA MET A 22 -14.17 -10.28 -10.70
C MET A 22 -13.83 -9.35 -11.87
N GLN A 23 -13.84 -8.04 -11.66
CA GLN A 23 -13.33 -7.12 -12.68
C GLN A 23 -11.91 -7.60 -13.02
N PRO A 24 -11.56 -7.74 -14.31
CA PRO A 24 -10.22 -8.16 -14.68
C PRO A 24 -9.20 -7.25 -13.98
N PRO A 25 -8.07 -7.79 -13.51
CA PRO A 25 -7.10 -7.01 -12.77
C PRO A 25 -6.67 -5.80 -13.62
N GLU A 26 -6.80 -4.60 -13.08
CA GLU A 26 -6.43 -3.34 -13.76
C GLU A 26 -4.94 -3.31 -14.16
N LEU A 27 -4.16 -4.26 -13.64
CA LEU A 27 -2.73 -4.45 -13.87
C LEU A 27 -2.39 -5.20 -15.17
N ALA A 28 -3.38 -5.75 -15.88
CA ALA A 28 -3.14 -6.56 -17.07
C ALA A 28 -2.37 -5.78 -18.15
N GLY A 29 -1.13 -6.22 -18.44
CA GLY A 29 -0.25 -5.59 -19.44
C GLY A 29 0.72 -4.54 -18.88
N MET A 30 0.65 -4.21 -17.59
CA MET A 30 1.67 -3.36 -16.96
C MET A 30 2.97 -4.13 -16.77
N ARG A 31 4.09 -3.49 -17.14
CA ARG A 31 5.44 -3.99 -16.87
C ARG A 31 5.92 -3.41 -15.55
N PHE A 32 6.41 -4.27 -14.68
CA PHE A 32 7.04 -3.88 -13.43
C PHE A 32 8.54 -4.13 -13.55
N ALA A 33 9.32 -3.24 -12.96
CA ALA A 33 10.75 -3.47 -12.89
C ALA A 33 11.03 -4.55 -11.83
N PRO A 34 12.07 -5.38 -12.04
CA PRO A 34 12.52 -6.37 -11.08
C PRO A 34 12.87 -5.70 -9.75
N GLY A 35 12.54 -6.38 -8.65
CA GLY A 35 12.89 -5.96 -7.29
C GLY A 35 11.78 -6.17 -6.28
N PRO A 36 12.09 -5.95 -4.99
CA PRO A 36 11.15 -6.15 -3.91
C PRO A 36 10.07 -5.06 -3.90
N VAL A 37 8.86 -5.45 -3.50
CA VAL A 37 7.76 -4.50 -3.29
C VAL A 37 7.94 -3.79 -1.94
N LEU A 38 8.00 -2.46 -1.93
CA LEU A 38 7.93 -1.68 -0.71
C LEU A 38 6.48 -1.68 -0.18
N ILE A 39 6.28 -1.91 1.11
CA ILE A 39 4.99 -1.78 1.79
C ILE A 39 5.19 -0.75 2.89
N ALA A 40 4.57 0.41 2.74
CA ALA A 40 4.65 1.50 3.70
C ALA A 40 3.31 1.69 4.41
N TYR A 41 3.30 1.78 5.74
CA TYR A 41 2.06 1.97 6.49
C TYR A 41 2.13 3.12 7.50
N ALA A 42 1.05 3.88 7.58
CA ALA A 42 0.82 4.89 8.62
C ALA A 42 -0.43 4.51 9.40
N SER A 43 -0.26 4.18 10.69
CA SER A 43 -1.30 3.56 11.52
C SER A 43 -1.42 4.26 12.86
N GLN A 44 -2.64 4.63 13.28
CA GLN A 44 -2.86 5.14 14.64
C GLN A 44 -3.16 4.02 15.64
N THR A 45 -4.02 3.07 15.26
CA THR A 45 -4.52 2.00 16.15
C THR A 45 -4.01 0.60 15.75
N GLY A 46 -3.20 0.51 14.69
CA GLY A 46 -2.58 -0.70 14.17
C GLY A 46 -3.36 -1.40 13.03
N VAL A 47 -4.50 -0.87 12.57
CA VAL A 47 -5.25 -1.46 11.43
C VAL A 47 -4.44 -1.43 10.13
N ALA A 48 -3.79 -0.31 9.81
CA ALA A 48 -2.97 -0.22 8.60
C ALA A 48 -1.74 -1.13 8.65
N GLU A 49 -1.21 -1.37 9.85
CA GLU A 49 -0.10 -2.30 10.10
C GLU A 49 -0.54 -3.76 9.89
N ASP A 50 -1.70 -4.14 10.45
CA ASP A 50 -2.28 -5.48 10.27
C ASP A 50 -2.54 -5.78 8.78
N LEU A 51 -3.04 -4.80 8.02
CA LEU A 51 -3.26 -4.90 6.57
C LEU A 51 -1.93 -4.95 5.79
N ALA A 52 -0.90 -4.23 6.22
CA ALA A 52 0.43 -4.28 5.61
C ALA A 52 1.07 -5.66 5.82
N ALA A 53 0.89 -6.26 7.00
CA ALA A 53 1.33 -7.62 7.28
C ALA A 53 0.60 -8.66 6.42
N ALA A 54 -0.71 -8.50 6.22
CA ALA A 54 -1.50 -9.36 5.32
C ALA A 54 -1.03 -9.24 3.86
N ALA A 55 -0.81 -8.02 3.36
CA ALA A 55 -0.29 -7.79 2.01
C ALA A 55 1.10 -8.43 1.82
N ARG A 56 1.98 -8.31 2.82
CA ARG A 56 3.29 -8.98 2.81
C ARG A 56 3.15 -10.50 2.69
N GLU A 57 2.24 -11.09 3.47
CA GLU A 57 2.02 -12.53 3.46
C GLU A 57 1.48 -13.01 2.11
N GLN A 58 0.57 -12.25 1.51
CA GLN A 58 0.03 -12.53 0.18
C GLN A 58 1.12 -12.48 -0.91
N LEU A 59 1.99 -11.47 -0.90
CA LEU A 59 3.14 -11.37 -1.81
C LEU A 59 4.11 -12.54 -1.60
N ARG A 60 4.40 -12.88 -0.34
CA ARG A 60 5.28 -14.00 0.03
C ARG A 60 4.73 -15.34 -0.47
N GLY A 61 3.42 -15.55 -0.38
CA GLY A 61 2.75 -16.75 -0.90
C GLY A 61 2.92 -16.95 -2.41
N ALA A 62 3.12 -15.86 -3.17
CA ALA A 62 3.42 -15.89 -4.60
C ALA A 62 4.94 -15.90 -4.92
N GLY A 63 5.82 -15.96 -3.91
CA GLY A 63 7.26 -15.90 -4.09
C GLY A 63 7.81 -14.49 -4.36
N VAL A 64 7.02 -13.44 -4.12
CA VAL A 64 7.45 -12.04 -4.30
C VAL A 64 8.09 -11.52 -3.01
N THR A 65 9.32 -11.02 -3.12
CA THR A 65 10.01 -10.37 -2.00
C THR A 65 9.40 -9.00 -1.72
N SER A 66 9.31 -8.64 -0.44
CA SER A 66 8.81 -7.33 -0.03
C SER A 66 9.58 -6.78 1.17
N ARG A 67 9.60 -5.45 1.30
CA ARG A 67 10.12 -4.70 2.44
C ARG A 67 8.98 -3.96 3.11
N VAL A 68 8.81 -4.13 4.42
CA VAL A 68 7.83 -3.35 5.18
C VAL A 68 8.55 -2.21 5.90
N ALA A 69 7.96 -1.02 5.87
CA ALA A 69 8.38 0.13 6.67
C ALA A 69 7.15 0.87 7.21
N ASP A 70 7.22 1.39 8.42
CA ASP A 70 6.28 2.42 8.85
C ASP A 70 6.69 3.79 8.25
N PHE A 71 5.84 4.79 8.41
CA PHE A 71 6.13 6.14 7.94
C PHE A 71 7.16 6.90 8.79
N GLU A 72 7.55 6.38 9.96
CA GLU A 72 8.64 6.97 10.75
C GLU A 72 10.01 6.62 10.14
N ALA A 73 10.15 5.38 9.65
CA ALA A 73 11.34 4.88 8.97
C ALA A 73 11.35 5.16 7.45
N LEU A 74 10.20 5.48 6.85
CA LEU A 74 10.12 5.79 5.43
C LEU A 74 10.80 7.12 5.10
N ASP A 75 11.79 7.07 4.21
CA ASP A 75 12.47 8.26 3.71
C ASP A 75 12.38 8.40 2.18
N ARG A 76 12.89 9.52 1.66
CA ARG A 76 12.94 9.80 0.23
C ARG A 76 13.79 8.79 -0.53
N ALA A 77 14.93 8.36 0.02
CA ALA A 77 15.85 7.45 -0.65
C ALA A 77 15.21 6.06 -0.85
N MET A 78 14.41 5.61 0.11
CA MET A 78 13.61 4.40 -0.01
C MET A 78 12.59 4.48 -1.14
N LEU A 79 11.96 5.65 -1.34
CA LEU A 79 11.00 5.87 -2.43
C LEU A 79 11.69 5.97 -3.80
N GLU A 80 12.84 6.65 -3.89
CA GLU A 80 13.61 6.83 -5.12
C GLU A 80 14.37 5.58 -5.58
N THR A 81 14.44 4.55 -4.73
CA THR A 81 15.02 3.24 -5.07
C THR A 81 13.95 2.18 -5.34
N ALA A 82 12.73 2.37 -4.82
CA ALA A 82 11.63 1.45 -5.03
C ALA A 82 11.05 1.62 -6.44
N SER A 83 10.92 0.51 -7.16
CA SER A 83 10.15 0.49 -8.41
C SER A 83 8.66 0.25 -8.18
N GLN A 84 8.31 -0.30 -7.01
CA GLN A 84 6.97 -0.75 -6.67
C GLN A 84 6.69 -0.46 -5.19
N ALA A 85 5.55 0.16 -4.88
CA ALA A 85 5.15 0.41 -3.50
C ALA A 85 3.64 0.23 -3.24
N LEU A 86 3.30 -0.35 -2.09
CA LEU A 86 1.96 -0.33 -1.51
C LEU A 86 1.96 0.64 -0.33
N PHE A 87 1.02 1.59 -0.31
CA PHE A 87 0.83 2.53 0.78
C PHE A 87 -0.47 2.25 1.52
N LEU A 88 -0.42 2.07 2.83
CA LEU A 88 -1.58 1.90 3.69
C LEU A 88 -1.63 3.06 4.68
N ALA A 89 -2.46 4.05 4.41
CA ALA A 89 -2.45 5.33 5.12
C ALA A 89 -3.75 5.53 5.87
N SER A 90 -3.71 5.38 7.20
CA SER A 90 -4.78 5.87 8.07
C SER A 90 -4.71 7.39 8.23
N THR A 91 -5.86 8.00 8.51
CA THR A 91 -5.96 9.42 8.88
C THR A 91 -6.48 9.52 10.30
N THR A 92 -6.04 10.52 11.05
CA THR A 92 -6.58 10.83 12.37
C THR A 92 -7.95 11.49 12.27
N TYR A 93 -8.66 11.63 13.40
CA TYR A 93 -9.98 12.25 13.47
C TYR A 93 -9.99 13.73 13.05
N ASP A 94 -8.86 14.43 13.20
CA ASP A 94 -8.67 15.84 12.80
C ASP A 94 -8.31 15.99 11.30
N GLY A 95 -8.22 14.89 10.56
CA GLY A 95 -7.77 14.90 9.16
C GLY A 95 -6.24 14.93 9.00
N ASP A 96 -5.50 15.02 10.09
CA ASP A 96 -4.04 14.99 10.10
C ASP A 96 -3.49 13.56 9.89
N PRO A 97 -2.24 13.43 9.38
CA PRO A 97 -1.53 12.16 9.44
C PRO A 97 -1.40 11.63 10.88
N PRO A 98 -1.32 10.30 11.08
CA PRO A 98 -0.89 9.72 12.35
C PRO A 98 0.48 10.25 12.76
N GLU A 99 0.78 10.23 14.06
CA GLU A 99 2.03 10.80 14.60
C GLU A 99 3.28 10.30 13.88
N MET A 100 3.37 8.99 13.61
CA MET A 100 4.47 8.37 12.87
C MET A 100 4.69 8.96 11.46
N ALA A 101 3.64 9.51 10.84
CA ALA A 101 3.69 10.09 9.51
C ALA A 101 3.86 11.62 9.51
N ASN A 102 3.91 12.28 10.68
CA ASN A 102 4.07 13.73 10.76
C ASN A 102 5.38 14.21 10.12
N THR A 103 6.50 13.57 10.45
CA THR A 103 7.81 13.94 9.91
C THR A 103 7.85 13.74 8.40
N PHE A 104 7.36 12.60 7.90
CA PHE A 104 7.25 12.34 6.48
C PHE A 104 6.39 13.40 5.77
N SER A 105 5.22 13.70 6.32
CA SER A 105 4.30 14.70 5.76
C SER A 105 4.89 16.12 5.76
N ARG A 106 5.67 16.50 6.77
CA ARG A 106 6.20 17.86 6.91
C ARG A 106 7.54 18.06 6.22
N MET A 107 8.37 17.04 6.16
CA MET A 107 9.74 17.13 5.64
C MET A 107 9.85 16.52 4.25
N THR A 108 9.42 15.28 4.06
CA THR A 108 9.56 14.57 2.78
C THR A 108 8.59 15.10 1.73
N MET A 109 7.33 15.31 2.12
CA MET A 109 6.29 15.81 1.21
C MET A 109 6.35 17.32 0.95
N ALA A 110 7.20 18.06 1.67
CA ALA A 110 7.36 19.51 1.47
C ALA A 110 7.92 19.89 0.10
N GLN A 111 8.56 18.95 -0.59
CA GLN A 111 9.06 19.13 -1.94
C GLN A 111 8.70 17.92 -2.81
N PRO A 112 8.49 18.10 -4.12
CA PRO A 112 8.40 16.97 -5.04
C PRO A 112 9.65 16.08 -4.97
N ALA A 113 9.47 14.79 -5.25
CA ALA A 113 10.54 13.81 -5.41
C ALA A 113 10.65 13.35 -6.87
N SER A 114 11.71 12.60 -7.22
CA SER A 114 11.91 12.08 -8.58
C SER A 114 11.38 10.65 -8.71
N LEU A 115 10.06 10.48 -8.75
CA LEU A 115 9.40 9.17 -8.62
C LEU A 115 8.82 8.65 -9.95
N ALA A 116 9.26 9.16 -11.10
CA ALA A 116 8.75 8.74 -12.42
C ALA A 116 8.86 7.23 -12.72
N HIS A 117 9.76 6.54 -12.03
CA HIS A 117 9.98 5.10 -12.11
C HIS A 117 9.14 4.29 -11.11
N LEU A 118 8.63 4.94 -10.06
CA LEU A 118 7.85 4.30 -9.02
C LEU A 118 6.43 4.09 -9.52
N ARG A 119 5.98 2.84 -9.43
CA ARG A 119 4.56 2.53 -9.54
C ARG A 119 4.00 2.15 -8.17
N TYR A 120 2.75 2.50 -7.89
CA TYR A 120 2.21 2.28 -6.55
C TYR A 120 0.71 1.98 -6.49
N GLY A 121 0.30 1.40 -5.37
CA GLY A 121 -1.10 1.23 -4.96
C GLY A 121 -1.30 1.87 -3.61
N LEU A 122 -2.45 2.50 -3.38
CA LEU A 122 -2.74 3.23 -2.15
C LEU A 122 -4.09 2.83 -1.57
N LEU A 123 -4.07 2.44 -0.31
CA LEU A 123 -5.23 2.21 0.55
C LEU A 123 -5.32 3.35 1.57
N ALA A 124 -6.34 4.20 1.43
CA ALA A 124 -6.62 5.27 2.38
C ALA A 124 -7.68 4.78 3.38
N LEU A 125 -7.31 4.69 4.65
CA LEU A 125 -8.18 4.24 5.74
C LEU A 125 -8.72 5.45 6.50
N GLY A 126 -10.03 5.48 6.73
CA GLY A 126 -10.72 6.55 7.45
C GLY A 126 -12.11 6.12 7.92
N ASP A 127 -12.78 6.99 8.67
CA ASP A 127 -14.17 6.83 9.14
C ASP A 127 -14.99 8.09 8.78
N HIS A 128 -16.07 7.92 8.00
CA HIS A 128 -16.95 9.01 7.54
C HIS A 128 -17.63 9.82 8.65
N GLY A 129 -17.52 9.41 9.91
CA GLY A 129 -17.95 10.22 11.06
C GLY A 129 -17.27 11.60 11.17
N TYR A 130 -16.19 11.85 10.40
CA TYR A 130 -15.39 13.08 10.48
C TYR A 130 -15.16 13.71 9.09
N ALA A 131 -15.17 15.05 9.01
CA ALA A 131 -15.21 15.78 7.73
C ALA A 131 -13.98 15.57 6.81
N ASP A 132 -12.81 15.23 7.36
CA ASP A 132 -11.54 15.11 6.62
C ASP A 132 -10.82 13.76 6.82
N PHE A 133 -11.58 12.72 7.14
CA PHE A 133 -11.16 11.36 7.45
C PHE A 133 -10.27 10.61 6.44
N ARG A 134 -10.00 11.16 5.25
CA ARG A 134 -9.07 10.57 4.26
C ARG A 134 -8.07 11.59 3.72
N ALA A 135 -7.95 12.74 4.39
CA ALA A 135 -7.13 13.84 3.92
C ALA A 135 -5.66 13.46 3.77
N PHE A 136 -5.09 12.68 4.71
CA PHE A 136 -3.72 12.23 4.57
C PHE A 136 -3.51 11.29 3.37
N GLY A 137 -4.36 10.28 3.19
CA GLY A 137 -4.29 9.36 2.04
C GLY A 137 -4.44 10.10 0.70
N ARG A 138 -5.35 11.08 0.60
CA ARG A 138 -5.50 11.92 -0.59
C ARG A 138 -4.30 12.83 -0.82
N ALA A 139 -3.75 13.43 0.23
CA ALA A 139 -2.57 14.29 0.14
C ALA A 139 -1.33 13.50 -0.31
N LEU A 140 -1.15 12.29 0.23
CA LEU A 140 -0.09 11.37 -0.17
C LEU A 140 -0.23 10.99 -1.65
N ASP A 141 -1.43 10.61 -2.09
CA ASP A 141 -1.68 10.24 -3.49
C ASP A 141 -1.39 11.41 -4.45
N ALA A 142 -1.85 12.61 -4.10
CA ALA A 142 -1.58 13.82 -4.89
C ALA A 142 -0.08 14.14 -4.96
N TRP A 143 0.64 14.01 -3.85
CA TRP A 143 2.09 14.25 -3.80
C TRP A 143 2.89 13.21 -4.59
N LEU A 144 2.51 11.93 -4.53
CA LEU A 144 3.11 10.86 -5.32
C LEU A 144 2.94 11.13 -6.82
N ALA A 145 1.72 11.45 -7.25
CA ALA A 145 1.42 11.81 -8.64
C ALA A 145 2.18 13.06 -9.09
N ALA A 146 2.23 14.11 -8.26
CA ALA A 146 3.00 15.33 -8.56
C ALA A 146 4.52 15.08 -8.63
N SER A 147 5.01 14.05 -7.96
CA SER A 147 6.40 13.56 -8.02
C SER A 147 6.65 12.61 -9.20
N GLY A 148 5.65 12.36 -10.05
CA GLY A 148 5.74 11.54 -11.25
C GLY A 148 5.44 10.06 -11.05
N ALA A 149 5.14 9.62 -9.82
CA ALA A 149 4.79 8.22 -9.56
C ALA A 149 3.49 7.85 -10.26
N GLN A 150 3.37 6.58 -10.65
CA GLN A 150 2.23 6.09 -11.42
C GLN A 150 1.37 5.13 -10.57
N ALA A 151 0.14 5.53 -10.30
CA ALA A 151 -0.82 4.65 -9.65
C ALA A 151 -1.15 3.45 -10.56
N TRP A 152 -1.15 2.25 -9.97
CA TRP A 152 -1.56 1.01 -10.61
C TRP A 152 -3.07 0.93 -10.85
N PHE A 153 -3.81 1.48 -9.89
CA PHE A 153 -5.26 1.55 -9.84
C PHE A 153 -5.63 2.82 -9.07
N PRO A 154 -6.85 3.36 -9.28
CA PRO A 154 -7.34 4.47 -8.47
C PRO A 154 -7.25 4.14 -6.98
N ARG A 155 -6.78 5.08 -6.14
CA ARG A 155 -6.70 4.87 -4.68
C ARG A 155 -7.98 4.24 -4.16
N ILE A 156 -7.82 3.23 -3.31
CA ILE A 156 -8.95 2.58 -2.66
C ILE A 156 -9.16 3.28 -1.33
N GLU A 157 -10.35 3.84 -1.17
CA GLU A 157 -10.78 4.48 0.07
C GLU A 157 -11.61 3.46 0.87
N VAL A 158 -11.19 3.19 2.09
CA VAL A 158 -11.94 2.35 3.05
C VAL A 158 -12.67 3.29 3.99
N ASP A 159 -13.94 2.97 4.24
CA ASP A 159 -14.77 3.60 5.26
C ASP A 159 -14.96 2.61 6.40
N ASP A 160 -14.36 2.89 7.55
CA ASP A 160 -14.38 2.01 8.72
C ASP A 160 -13.94 0.58 8.36
N GLU A 161 -14.86 -0.39 8.41
CA GLU A 161 -14.64 -1.80 8.04
C GLU A 161 -15.29 -2.18 6.69
N ASP A 162 -15.35 -1.27 5.70
CA ASP A 162 -15.91 -1.54 4.36
C ASP A 162 -15.26 -2.78 3.71
N ALA A 163 -15.95 -3.91 3.84
CA ALA A 163 -15.50 -5.22 3.35
C ALA A 163 -15.32 -5.23 1.83
N ALA A 164 -16.13 -4.48 1.07
CA ALA A 164 -16.00 -4.44 -0.38
C ALA A 164 -14.76 -3.64 -0.82
N ALA A 165 -14.39 -2.58 -0.09
CA ALA A 165 -13.13 -1.88 -0.30
C ALA A 165 -11.92 -2.78 0.02
N LEU A 166 -11.98 -3.51 1.14
CA LEU A 166 -10.92 -4.43 1.55
C LEU A 166 -10.77 -5.64 0.61
N GLU A 167 -11.88 -6.21 0.13
CA GLU A 167 -11.87 -7.26 -0.90
C GLU A 167 -11.21 -6.78 -2.19
N ARG A 168 -11.55 -5.56 -2.66
CA ARG A 168 -10.92 -4.95 -3.83
C ARG A 168 -9.42 -4.76 -3.61
N TRP A 169 -9.01 -4.26 -2.45
CA TRP A 169 -7.60 -4.11 -2.10
C TRP A 169 -6.87 -5.45 -2.16
N HIS A 170 -7.41 -6.48 -1.51
CA HIS A 170 -6.83 -7.81 -1.52
C HIS A 170 -6.70 -8.39 -2.94
N ALA A 171 -7.71 -8.20 -3.79
CA ALA A 171 -7.67 -8.62 -5.19
C ALA A 171 -6.55 -7.92 -5.98
N GLN A 172 -6.34 -6.63 -5.75
CA GLN A 172 -5.26 -5.88 -6.41
C GLN A 172 -3.87 -6.31 -5.94
N VAL A 173 -3.69 -6.60 -4.64
CA VAL A 173 -2.43 -7.15 -4.12
C VAL A 173 -2.16 -8.53 -4.72
N ALA A 174 -3.18 -9.38 -4.90
CA ALA A 174 -3.06 -10.67 -5.56
C ALA A 174 -2.62 -10.52 -7.03
N ALA A 175 -3.23 -9.58 -7.74
CA ALA A 175 -2.89 -9.29 -9.12
C ALA A 175 -1.44 -8.78 -9.27
N LEU A 176 -1.00 -7.93 -8.33
CA LEU A 176 0.39 -7.47 -8.26
C LEU A 176 1.32 -8.65 -8.06
N ALA A 177 1.02 -9.49 -7.07
CA ALA A 177 1.80 -10.68 -6.74
C ALA A 177 1.98 -11.60 -7.96
N ALA A 178 0.89 -11.90 -8.66
CA ALA A 178 0.91 -12.72 -9.87
C ALA A 178 1.75 -12.07 -10.98
N THR A 179 1.58 -10.77 -11.22
CA THR A 179 2.28 -10.07 -12.30
C THR A 179 3.79 -10.00 -12.05
N VAL A 180 4.18 -9.73 -10.81
CA VAL A 180 5.58 -9.59 -10.39
C VAL A 180 6.28 -10.95 -10.30
N ALA A 181 5.58 -12.00 -9.85
CA ALA A 181 6.10 -13.36 -9.85
C ALA A 181 6.40 -13.88 -11.27
N MET A 182 5.57 -13.51 -12.26
CA MET A 182 5.78 -13.89 -13.66
C MET A 182 6.99 -13.21 -14.33
N GLN A 183 7.60 -12.19 -13.70
CA GLN A 183 8.66 -11.36 -14.30
C GLN A 183 10.09 -11.78 -13.91
N GLY A 184 10.28 -12.75 -13.00
CA GLY A 184 11.46 -13.61 -12.96
C GLY A 184 12.72 -13.13 -12.21
N ASP A 185 12.78 -11.93 -11.64
CA ASP A 185 13.83 -11.53 -10.69
C ASP A 185 13.31 -10.45 -9.73
N ASN A 186 13.06 -10.79 -8.46
CA ASN A 186 12.55 -9.84 -7.45
C ASN A 186 13.52 -9.64 -6.27
N SER A 187 14.79 -9.95 -6.51
CA SER A 187 15.84 -9.84 -5.50
C SER A 187 16.24 -8.38 -5.28
N PHE A 188 16.65 -7.99 -4.07
CA PHE A 188 17.29 -6.68 -3.87
C PHE A 188 18.57 -6.61 -4.71
N PRO A 189 18.91 -5.45 -5.30
CA PRO A 189 20.27 -5.23 -5.79
C PRO A 189 21.22 -5.41 -4.60
N THR A 190 21.97 -6.50 -4.59
CA THR A 190 23.03 -6.71 -3.60
C THR A 190 24.04 -5.59 -3.79
N GLU A 191 24.33 -4.84 -2.73
CA GLU A 191 25.44 -3.88 -2.72
C GLU A 191 26.69 -4.57 -3.29
N ARG A 192 27.31 -3.96 -4.31
CA ARG A 192 28.58 -4.44 -4.84
C ARG A 192 29.62 -4.37 -3.71
N PRO A 193 30.25 -5.48 -3.29
CA PRO A 193 31.43 -5.37 -2.46
C PRO A 193 32.53 -4.67 -3.27
N ALA A 194 33.24 -3.76 -2.60
CA ALA A 194 34.31 -2.91 -3.12
C ALA A 194 35.50 -3.71 -3.66
#